data_AF-A0A951W9Y7-F1
#
_entry.id   AF-A0A951W9Y7-F1
#
_cell.length_a   1.000
_cell.length_b   1.000
_cell.length_c   1.000
_cell.angle_alpha   90.00
_cell.angle_beta   90.00
_cell.angle_gamma   90.00
#
_symmetry.space_group_name_H-M   'P 1'
#
loop_
_entity.id
_entity.type
_entity.pdbx_description
1 polymer ?
#
loop_
_entity_poly.entity_id
_entity_poly.type
_entity_poly.pdbx_seq_one_letter_code
_entity_poly.pdbx_strand_id
1 'polypeptide(L)'
;MNFSAGLFWDTDETKFDYDKHAGHIIPRVFMKGKLDDILQVIRYYGKEKVKEVLTNTRYLDKKTLSFAIALFDLKKEDFRCYKLSQSTPQHWNY
;
A
#
# COMPACT_ATOMS: atom_id res chain seq x y z
N MET A 1 14.37 3.14 -8.67
CA MET A 1 13.24 2.20 -8.88
C MET A 1 12.66 2.48 -10.25
N ASN A 2 12.13 1.48 -10.94
CA ASN A 2 11.50 1.68 -12.25
C ASN A 2 10.13 1.02 -12.18
N PHE A 3 9.09 1.85 -12.16
CA PHE A 3 7.71 1.41 -12.01
C PHE A 3 7.00 1.39 -13.36
N SER A 4 5.96 0.57 -13.47
CA SER A 4 5.06 0.55 -14.62
C SER A 4 4.59 1.96 -15.01
N ALA A 5 4.65 2.27 -16.30
CA ALA A 5 4.22 3.57 -16.83
C ALA A 5 2.81 3.93 -16.35
N GLY A 6 2.64 5.15 -15.85
CA GLY A 6 1.35 5.67 -15.36
C GLY A 6 1.03 5.41 -13.89
N LEU A 7 1.87 4.67 -13.13
CA LEU A 7 1.63 4.47 -11.69
C LEU A 7 1.64 5.80 -10.91
N PHE A 8 2.55 6.68 -11.31
CA PHE A 8 2.77 8.01 -10.75
C PHE A 8 2.45 9.12 -11.76
N TRP A 9 1.41 8.95 -12.58
CA TRP A 9 1.03 9.91 -13.63
C TRP A 9 0.80 11.35 -13.14
N ASP A 10 0.53 11.52 -11.84
CA ASP A 10 0.25 12.80 -11.16
C ASP A 10 1.46 13.28 -10.31
N THR A 11 2.62 12.65 -10.42
CA THR A 11 3.75 12.92 -9.53
C THR A 11 5.05 13.04 -10.32
N ASP A 12 5.75 14.16 -10.14
CA ASP A 12 7.07 14.40 -10.71
C ASP A 12 8.09 13.38 -10.15
N GLU A 13 8.37 12.37 -10.96
CA GLU A 13 9.37 11.32 -10.72
C GLU A 13 10.78 11.87 -10.48
N THR A 14 11.09 13.07 -10.98
CA THR A 14 12.39 13.75 -10.81
C THR A 14 12.61 14.36 -9.43
N LYS A 15 11.54 14.63 -8.66
CA LYS A 15 11.62 15.23 -7.31
C LYS A 15 11.29 14.24 -6.20
N PHE A 16 11.15 12.96 -6.54
CA PHE A 16 10.53 11.98 -5.68
C PHE A 16 11.54 11.32 -4.76
N ASP A 17 11.57 11.75 -3.51
CA ASP A 17 12.38 11.13 -2.46
C ASP A 17 11.68 9.84 -1.98
N TYR A 18 12.15 8.70 -2.51
CA TYR A 18 11.61 7.37 -2.21
C TYR A 18 11.62 7.07 -0.70
N ASP A 19 12.64 7.51 0.04
CA ASP A 19 12.76 7.24 1.47
C ASP A 19 11.73 8.04 2.27
N LYS A 20 11.60 9.34 1.99
CA LYS A 20 10.65 10.22 2.69
C LYS A 20 9.20 9.92 2.36
N HIS A 21 8.91 9.38 1.18
CA HIS A 21 7.55 9.15 0.69
C HIS A 21 7.10 7.68 0.72
N ALA A 22 7.85 6.79 1.38
CA ALA A 22 7.50 5.38 1.52
C ALA A 22 6.03 5.16 1.95
N GLY A 23 5.52 6.00 2.86
CA GLY A 23 4.14 5.97 3.34
C GLY A 23 3.05 6.17 2.27
N HIS A 24 3.37 6.80 1.15
CA HIS A 24 2.46 6.99 0.01
C HIS A 24 2.75 6.02 -1.14
N ILE A 25 4.04 5.72 -1.36
CA ILE A 25 4.51 4.87 -2.45
C ILE A 25 4.05 3.44 -2.28
N ILE A 26 4.30 2.86 -1.11
CA ILE A 26 4.00 1.46 -0.81
C ILE A 26 2.52 1.15 -1.03
N PRO A 27 1.56 1.85 -0.38
CA PRO A 27 0.14 1.54 -0.59
C PRO A 27 -0.27 1.77 -2.05
N ARG A 28 0.23 2.82 -2.71
CA ARG A 28 -0.10 3.10 -4.12
C ARG A 28 0.36 1.98 -5.06
N VAL A 29 1.59 1.47 -4.87
CA VAL A 29 2.11 0.35 -5.67
C VAL A 29 1.35 -0.93 -5.39
N PHE A 30 1.00 -1.20 -4.14
CA PHE A 30 0.21 -2.38 -3.79
C PHE A 30 -1.21 -2.34 -4.36
N MET A 31 -1.83 -1.16 -4.48
CA MET A 31 -3.19 -0.99 -4.99
C MET A 31 -3.29 -0.95 -6.52
N LYS A 32 -2.31 -0.34 -7.19
CA LYS A 32 -2.38 -0.04 -8.64
C LYS A 32 -1.25 -0.67 -9.45
N GLY A 33 -0.20 -1.16 -8.80
CA GLY A 33 0.99 -1.70 -9.44
C GLY A 33 0.83 -3.14 -9.90
N LYS A 34 1.77 -3.57 -10.74
CA LYS A 34 1.89 -4.98 -11.13
C LYS A 34 2.69 -5.73 -10.06
N LEU A 35 2.69 -7.06 -10.15
CA LEU A 35 3.48 -7.91 -9.25
C LEU A 35 4.98 -7.57 -9.28
N ASP A 36 5.52 -7.19 -10.43
CA ASP A 36 6.93 -6.78 -10.55
C ASP A 36 7.23 -5.49 -9.75
N ASP A 37 6.32 -4.51 -9.83
CA ASP A 37 6.41 -3.26 -9.06
C ASP A 37 6.37 -3.55 -7.54
N ILE A 38 5.44 -4.41 -7.12
CA ILE A 38 5.31 -4.85 -5.73
C ILE A 38 6.58 -5.53 -5.24
N LEU A 39 7.14 -6.45 -6.04
CA LEU A 39 8.38 -7.13 -5.71
C LEU A 39 9.55 -6.16 -5.60
N GLN A 40 9.63 -5.17 -6.49
CA GLN A 40 10.66 -4.14 -6.44
C GLN A 40 10.56 -3.28 -5.17
N VAL A 41 9.34 -2.90 -4.75
CA VAL A 41 9.09 -2.20 -3.47
C VAL A 41 9.55 -3.03 -2.28
N ILE A 42 9.18 -4.32 -2.24
CA ILE A 42 9.58 -5.22 -1.15
C ILE A 42 11.10 -5.38 -1.09
N ARG A 43 11.77 -5.49 -2.25
CA ARG A 43 13.23 -5.59 -2.34
C ARG A 43 13.95 -4.31 -1.89
N TYR A 44 13.39 -3.15 -2.18
CA TYR A 44 14.01 -1.87 -1.87
C TYR A 44 13.80 -1.42 -0.43
N TYR A 45 12.55 -1.39 0.06
CA TYR A 45 12.25 -0.95 1.43
C TYR A 45 12.39 -2.06 2.47
N GLY A 46 12.43 -3.32 2.04
CA GLY A 46 12.42 -4.48 2.92
C GLY A 46 11.02 -4.86 3.40
N LYS A 47 10.88 -6.14 3.77
CA LYS A 47 9.58 -6.74 4.16
C LYS A 47 8.98 -6.04 5.40
N GLU A 48 9.80 -5.70 6.38
CA GLU A 48 9.34 -5.09 7.64
C GLU A 48 8.80 -3.68 7.43
N LYS A 49 9.49 -2.83 6.66
CA LYS A 49 9.04 -1.46 6.38
C LYS A 49 7.75 -1.45 5.59
N VAL A 50 7.62 -2.33 4.60
CA VAL A 50 6.39 -2.49 3.83
C VAL A 50 5.23 -2.93 4.71
N LYS A 51 5.45 -3.90 5.60
CA LYS A 51 4.46 -4.36 6.57
C LYS A 51 4.00 -3.22 7.50
N GLU A 52 4.94 -2.45 8.05
CA GLU A 52 4.65 -1.30 8.92
C GLU A 52 3.79 -0.26 8.19
N VAL A 53 4.14 0.07 6.95
CA VAL A 53 3.43 1.10 6.19
C VAL A 53 2.02 0.64 5.79
N LEU A 54 1.86 -0.61 5.35
CA LEU A 54 0.56 -1.17 4.97
C LEU A 54 -0.38 -1.29 6.18
N THR A 55 0.13 -1.69 7.35
CA THR A 55 -0.68 -1.79 8.58
C THR A 55 -1.10 -0.43 9.12
N ASN A 56 -0.27 0.61 8.96
CA ASN A 56 -0.57 1.97 9.42
C ASN A 56 -1.33 2.85 8.41
N THR A 57 -1.48 2.38 7.18
CA THR A 57 -2.18 3.09 6.12
C THR A 57 -3.67 3.29 6.46
N ARG A 58 -4.19 4.47 6.11
CA ARG A 58 -5.59 4.84 6.37
C ARG A 58 -6.59 4.17 5.43
N TYR A 59 -6.17 3.83 4.22
CA TYR A 59 -7.04 3.24 3.21
C TYR A 59 -6.28 2.22 2.35
N LEU A 60 -6.84 1.02 2.25
CA LEU A 60 -6.49 0.00 1.27
C LEU A 60 -7.79 -0.55 0.70
N ASP A 61 -7.83 -0.81 -0.60
CA ASP A 61 -8.95 -1.52 -1.19
C ASP A 61 -8.97 -2.99 -0.74
N LYS A 62 -10.16 -3.60 -0.80
CA LYS A 62 -10.42 -4.94 -0.25
C LYS A 62 -9.48 -6.01 -0.83
N LYS A 63 -9.16 -5.91 -2.13
CA LYS A 63 -8.25 -6.83 -2.81
C LYS A 63 -6.83 -6.71 -2.26
N THR A 64 -6.32 -5.48 -2.16
CA THR A 64 -4.99 -5.21 -1.63
C THR A 64 -4.86 -5.61 -0.16
N LEU A 65 -5.89 -5.33 0.65
CA LEU A 65 -5.92 -5.75 2.05
C LEU A 65 -5.83 -7.29 2.19
N SER A 66 -6.64 -8.03 1.43
CA SER A 66 -6.59 -9.50 1.41
C SER A 66 -5.23 -10.02 0.95
N PHE A 67 -4.63 -9.38 -0.05
CA PHE A 67 -3.28 -9.72 -0.52
C PHE A 67 -2.23 -9.48 0.56
N ALA A 68 -2.27 -8.33 1.26
CA ALA A 68 -1.34 -8.02 2.34
C ALA A 68 -1.49 -8.98 3.53
N ILE A 69 -2.73 -9.34 3.89
CA ILE A 69 -3.02 -10.37 4.90
C ILE A 69 -2.33 -11.70 4.55
N ALA A 70 -2.51 -12.17 3.32
CA ALA A 70 -1.90 -13.41 2.85
C ALA A 70 -0.36 -13.33 2.76
N LEU A 71 0.18 -12.19 2.34
CA LEU A 71 1.63 -12.01 2.15
C LEU A 71 2.41 -11.91 3.46
N PHE A 72 1.82 -11.29 4.48
CA PHE A 72 2.48 -11.01 5.76
C PHE A 72 2.01 -11.90 6.92
N ASP A 73 1.09 -12.83 6.65
CA ASP A 73 0.45 -13.69 7.66
C ASP A 73 -0.12 -12.87 8.82
N LEU A 74 -0.97 -11.89 8.48
CA LEU A 74 -1.56 -10.94 9.41
C LEU A 74 -3.07 -11.09 9.50
N LYS A 75 -3.67 -10.58 10.57
CA LYS A 75 -5.14 -10.49 10.68
C LYS A 75 -5.62 -9.14 10.17
N LYS A 76 -6.88 -9.09 9.72
CA LYS A 76 -7.53 -7.85 9.31
C LYS A 76 -7.55 -6.79 10.42
N GLU A 77 -7.64 -7.19 11.70
CA GLU A 77 -7.61 -6.28 12.84
C GLU A 77 -6.28 -5.55 13.05
N ASP A 78 -5.18 -6.08 12.51
CA ASP A 78 -3.87 -5.45 12.56
C ASP A 78 -3.82 -4.17 11.70
N PHE A 79 -4.69 -4.08 10.68
CA PHE A 79 -4.71 -2.95 9.75
C PHE A 79 -5.55 -1.79 10.28
N ARG A 80 -4.94 -0.60 10.32
CA ARG A 80 -5.60 0.65 10.71
C ARG A 80 -6.78 0.97 9.80
N CYS A 81 -6.65 0.77 8.49
CA CYS A 81 -7.72 1.02 7.53
C CYS A 81 -8.97 0.16 7.80
N TYR A 82 -8.79 -1.09 8.24
CA TYR A 82 -9.91 -1.96 8.60
C TYR A 82 -10.62 -1.47 9.85
N LYS A 83 -9.88 -1.16 10.91
CA LYS A 83 -10.45 -0.60 12.16
C LYS A 83 -11.23 0.69 11.91
N LEU A 84 -10.67 1.59 11.10
CA LEU A 84 -11.34 2.85 10.75
C LEU A 84 -12.67 2.61 10.02
N SER A 85 -12.69 1.67 9.05
CA SER A 85 -13.91 1.34 8.30
C SER A 85 -15.04 0.81 9.18
N GLN A 86 -14.73 0.17 10.31
CA GLN A 86 -15.72 -0.32 11.27
C GLN A 86 -16.28 0.82 12.14
N SER A 87 -15.42 1.77 12.56
CA SER A 87 -15.83 2.90 13.40
C SER A 87 -16.63 3.96 12.64
N THR A 88 -16.43 4.05 11.32
CA THR A 88 -17.17 4.97 10.44
C THR A 88 -17.88 4.17 9.34
N PRO A 89 -19.00 3.48 9.65
CA PRO A 89 -19.71 2.71 8.65
C PRO A 89 -20.19 3.63 7.53
N GLN A 90 -19.78 3.33 6.30
CA GLN A 90 -20.28 4.06 5.14
C GLN A 90 -21.77 3.76 4.97
N HIS A 91 -22.55 4.81 4.71
CA HIS A 91 -23.98 4.68 4.47
C HIS A 91 -24.30 3.87 3.20
N TRP A 92 -23.35 3.83 2.27
CA TRP A 92 -23.45 3.11 0.99
C TRP A 92 -22.19 2.27 0.78
N ASN A 93 -22.38 0.98 0.53
CA ASN A 93 -21.32 0.08 0.08
C ASN A 93 -21.45 -0.07 -1.44
N TYR A 94 -20.57 0.59 -2.21
CA TYR A 94 -20.46 0.44 -3.67
C TYR A 94 -19.52 -0.73 -4.04
#